data_AF-A0A7C4FKT8-F1
#
_entry.id   AF-A0A7C4FKT8-F1
#
_cell.length_a   1.000
_cell.length_b   1.000
_cell.length_c   1.000
_cell.angle_alpha   90.00
_cell.angle_beta   90.00
_cell.angle_gamma   90.00
#
_symmetry.space_group_name_H-M   'P 1'
#
loop_
_entity.id
_entity.type
_entity.pdbx_description
1 polymer ?
#
loop_
_entity_poly.entity_id
_entity_poly.type
_entity_poly.pdbx_seq_one_letter_code
_entity_poly.pdbx_strand_id
1 'polypeptide(L)'
;MARAAVLLLAMFAGGVCAQAPAKVWTFSSPPDLAGWTVSGDVSVDLTQGRTEKTGALKIGPAGRAVFTLGDSDGSGTVEMWVYDDCAAPDNPKAYRQGPRWGIMQKDGKMCLIGILYAPYLGGNEGYTSTITDGSKWYDQIVWLGINRAPASWRRWTFAFDREKGLQVQVNGAAVSRIDPTTVGMKGFSSIVILGDSGESPCQTLFVDDVSATALGPVISVPKPKPVAPRVEGPSPWGPSGQKVTLYTKDRPPATPKLEDLPLKASISQYGITWTFDRPVRAGQFVNGDWYVVGPVTVVAIDPKPLYGNEIPETELDRMDLERPVSQRVRNGFMLNPPAQPKVAYDSGIRNWWEPSLIQKLPVAMKPGDALVSTISMPKGLVLQAQLRNKEERGEGDASPVRTAAILTCVEKPLPPDAFRPSFCDRSHRINLSRNLRRDLLPKVAAPAGMPPVDLYVRFTMRPWVNTGFFGFETPVENMPYYGLEYGRVVGNAALILCTDIKPEEKEPLLVNLVQIGIDYGSVIRAGHTGWPAWGGHGSGRKLPVVFAGILLGMTSWHT
;
A
#
# COMPACT_ATOMS: atom_id res chain seq x y z
N MET A 1 21.07 -55.64 30.84
CA MET A 1 20.60 -54.57 31.75
C MET A 1 19.87 -53.53 30.91
N ALA A 2 18.55 -53.60 30.88
CA ALA A 2 17.69 -52.69 30.11
C ALA A 2 17.57 -51.35 30.84
N ARG A 3 17.82 -50.23 30.16
CA ARG A 3 17.56 -48.88 30.67
C ARG A 3 16.18 -48.44 30.20
N ALA A 4 15.27 -48.31 31.15
CA ALA A 4 13.91 -47.79 30.96
C ALA A 4 13.96 -46.28 30.67
N ALA A 5 13.30 -45.86 29.60
CA ALA A 5 12.96 -44.47 29.33
C ALA A 5 11.62 -44.17 30.02
N VAL A 6 11.64 -43.26 31.00
CA VAL A 6 10.44 -42.72 31.63
C VAL A 6 9.88 -41.64 30.71
N LEU A 7 8.81 -41.97 29.99
CA LEU A 7 8.00 -41.01 29.26
C LEU A 7 7.15 -40.25 30.29
N LEU A 8 7.44 -38.96 30.51
CA LEU A 8 6.55 -38.06 31.23
C LEU A 8 5.34 -37.78 30.33
N LEU A 9 4.25 -38.51 30.53
CA LEU A 9 2.95 -38.18 29.94
C LEU A 9 2.37 -36.99 30.72
N ALA A 10 2.55 -35.78 30.20
CA ALA A 10 1.80 -34.63 30.68
C ALA A 10 0.33 -34.83 30.31
N MET A 11 -0.49 -35.22 31.29
CA MET A 11 -1.95 -35.16 31.15
C MET A 11 -2.35 -33.69 31.03
N PHE A 12 -2.50 -33.20 29.80
CA PHE A 12 -3.38 -32.07 29.55
C PHE A 12 -4.80 -32.54 29.81
N ALA A 13 -5.29 -32.30 31.03
CA ALA A 13 -6.73 -32.22 31.28
C ALA A 13 -7.25 -30.99 30.51
N GLY A 14 -7.43 -31.16 29.20
CA GLY A 14 -8.26 -30.26 28.40
C GLY A 14 -9.66 -30.38 28.96
N GLY A 15 -10.04 -29.45 29.84
CA GLY A 15 -11.42 -29.27 30.26
C GLY A 15 -12.25 -29.05 29.00
N VAL A 16 -12.92 -30.09 28.53
CA VAL A 16 -13.99 -29.97 27.55
C VAL A 16 -15.07 -29.18 28.28
N CYS A 17 -15.08 -27.87 28.04
CA CYS A 17 -16.17 -27.02 28.49
C CYS A 17 -17.42 -27.54 27.76
N ALA A 18 -18.27 -28.27 28.47
CA ALA A 18 -19.53 -28.74 27.93
C ALA A 18 -20.30 -27.52 27.40
N GLN A 19 -20.41 -27.41 26.08
CA GLN A 19 -21.20 -26.35 25.46
C GLN A 19 -22.64 -26.53 25.94
N ALA A 20 -23.21 -25.48 26.53
CA ALA A 20 -24.63 -25.46 26.87
C ALA A 20 -25.45 -25.80 25.61
N PRO A 21 -26.52 -26.61 25.73
CA PRO A 21 -27.33 -26.99 24.57
C PRO A 21 -27.85 -25.75 23.85
N ALA A 22 -27.85 -25.80 22.52
CA ALA A 22 -28.37 -24.71 21.69
C ALA A 22 -29.86 -24.49 22.01
N LYS A 23 -30.28 -23.24 22.18
CA LYS A 23 -31.69 -22.88 22.02
C LYS A 23 -31.99 -22.84 20.52
N VAL A 24 -33.10 -23.44 20.10
CA VAL A 24 -33.46 -23.58 18.68
C VAL A 24 -34.91 -23.16 18.48
N TRP A 25 -35.18 -22.42 17.40
CA TRP A 25 -36.50 -22.00 16.97
C TRP A 25 -36.69 -22.32 15.49
N THR A 26 -37.69 -23.14 15.16
CA THR A 26 -38.03 -23.59 13.80
C THR A 26 -39.33 -22.99 13.27
N PHE A 27 -39.97 -22.11 14.06
CA PHE A 27 -41.21 -21.38 13.73
C PHE A 27 -42.25 -22.22 12.97
N SER A 28 -42.46 -23.45 13.42
CA SER A 28 -43.39 -24.40 12.82
C SER A 28 -44.80 -24.28 13.42
N SER A 29 -44.96 -23.47 14.47
CA SER A 29 -46.25 -23.14 15.04
C SER A 29 -46.23 -21.78 15.76
N PRO A 30 -47.38 -21.08 15.93
CA PRO A 30 -47.43 -19.81 16.66
C PRO A 30 -46.83 -19.83 18.08
N PRO A 31 -46.95 -20.92 18.88
CA PRO A 31 -46.25 -21.05 20.16
C PRO A 31 -44.73 -20.90 20.11
N ASP A 32 -44.06 -21.10 18.97
CA ASP A 32 -42.60 -20.94 18.84
C ASP A 32 -42.14 -19.48 19.00
N LEU A 33 -43.08 -18.52 18.94
CA LEU A 33 -42.84 -17.12 19.29
C LEU A 33 -42.76 -16.86 20.81
N ALA A 34 -43.05 -17.85 21.66
CA ALA A 34 -42.97 -17.67 23.10
C ALA A 34 -41.56 -17.21 23.53
N GLY A 35 -41.51 -16.13 24.32
CA GLY A 35 -40.27 -15.50 24.80
C GLY A 35 -39.67 -14.46 23.84
N TRP A 36 -40.16 -14.34 22.60
CA TRP A 36 -39.82 -13.23 21.72
C TRP A 36 -40.63 -11.99 22.09
N THR A 37 -39.96 -10.85 22.20
CA THR A 37 -40.61 -9.53 22.26
C THR A 37 -40.88 -9.08 20.84
N VAL A 38 -42.15 -9.01 20.45
CA VAL A 38 -42.58 -8.68 19.08
C VAL A 38 -43.43 -7.42 19.03
N SER A 39 -43.31 -6.65 17.95
CA SER A 39 -44.17 -5.50 17.64
C SER A 39 -44.26 -5.28 16.12
N GLY A 40 -45.33 -4.66 15.64
CA GLY A 40 -45.54 -4.45 14.20
C GLY A 40 -46.01 -5.72 13.48
N ASP A 41 -45.73 -5.83 12.18
CA ASP A 41 -46.09 -7.02 11.37
C ASP A 41 -45.11 -8.17 11.63
N VAL A 42 -45.39 -8.97 12.66
CA VAL A 42 -44.61 -10.17 13.01
C VAL A 42 -45.57 -11.34 13.27
N SER A 43 -45.33 -12.47 12.59
CA SER A 43 -46.13 -13.68 12.75
C SER A 43 -45.37 -14.92 12.33
N VAL A 44 -45.91 -16.11 12.62
CA VAL A 44 -45.42 -17.37 12.05
C VAL A 44 -46.20 -17.64 10.77
N ASP A 45 -45.50 -17.77 9.65
CA ASP A 45 -46.06 -18.11 8.34
C ASP A 45 -45.78 -19.59 8.03
N LEU A 46 -46.84 -20.40 8.01
CA LEU A 46 -46.76 -21.83 7.76
C LEU A 46 -46.67 -22.20 6.27
N THR A 47 -46.74 -21.20 5.38
CA THR A 47 -46.66 -21.40 3.93
C THR A 47 -45.26 -21.15 3.38
N GLN A 48 -44.38 -20.52 4.16
CA GLN A 48 -43.06 -20.06 3.73
C GLN A 48 -41.92 -20.63 4.59
N GLY A 49 -41.81 -21.97 4.67
CA GLY A 49 -40.70 -22.64 5.35
C GLY A 49 -39.43 -22.78 4.52
N ARG A 50 -38.27 -22.96 5.16
CA ARG A 50 -37.04 -23.35 4.46
C ARG A 50 -37.11 -24.78 3.92
N THR A 51 -37.86 -25.65 4.59
CA THR A 51 -38.11 -27.03 4.17
C THR A 51 -39.60 -27.25 3.93
N GLU A 52 -39.97 -28.26 3.14
CA GLU A 52 -41.36 -28.53 2.74
C GLU A 52 -42.35 -28.79 3.92
N LYS A 53 -41.86 -28.84 5.16
CA LYS A 53 -42.65 -29.16 6.37
C LYS A 53 -42.43 -28.19 7.55
N THR A 54 -41.77 -27.04 7.35
CA THR A 54 -41.59 -26.02 8.39
C THR A 54 -42.35 -24.74 8.07
N GLY A 55 -42.66 -23.94 9.08
CA GLY A 55 -43.04 -22.54 8.90
C GLY A 55 -41.81 -21.63 9.00
N ALA A 56 -42.00 -20.32 8.90
CA ALA A 56 -40.95 -19.35 9.19
C ALA A 56 -41.49 -18.17 9.98
N LEU A 57 -40.60 -17.48 10.68
CA LEU A 57 -40.87 -16.17 11.27
C LEU A 57 -40.97 -15.14 10.15
N LYS A 58 -42.20 -14.66 9.87
CA LYS A 58 -42.45 -13.53 8.99
C LYS A 58 -42.19 -12.23 9.74
N ILE A 59 -41.36 -11.38 9.17
CA ILE A 59 -41.10 -10.01 9.59
C ILE A 59 -41.47 -9.08 8.44
N GLY A 60 -42.67 -8.51 8.52
CA GLY A 60 -43.16 -7.53 7.57
C GLY A 60 -42.69 -6.11 7.87
N PRO A 61 -43.23 -5.11 7.15
CA PRO A 61 -42.90 -3.70 7.33
C PRO A 61 -43.15 -3.24 8.77
N ALA A 62 -42.24 -2.45 9.31
CA ALA A 62 -42.18 -2.00 10.70
C ALA A 62 -42.21 -3.14 11.75
N GLY A 63 -42.11 -4.41 11.34
CA GLY A 63 -42.01 -5.56 12.21
C GLY A 63 -40.70 -5.53 13.01
N ARG A 64 -40.77 -5.96 14.27
CA ARG A 64 -39.61 -6.09 15.15
C ARG A 64 -39.78 -7.33 16.01
N ALA A 65 -38.76 -8.18 16.03
CA ALA A 65 -38.68 -9.35 16.88
C ALA A 65 -37.32 -9.34 17.61
N VAL A 66 -37.35 -9.45 18.94
CA VAL A 66 -36.17 -9.50 19.79
C VAL A 66 -36.27 -10.68 20.74
N PHE A 67 -35.22 -11.50 20.82
CA PHE A 67 -35.11 -12.55 21.82
C PHE A 67 -33.94 -12.26 22.76
N THR A 68 -34.21 -12.14 24.05
CA THR A 68 -33.17 -11.95 25.08
C THR A 68 -32.62 -13.30 25.49
N LEU A 69 -31.33 -13.51 25.25
CA LEU A 69 -30.61 -14.75 25.56
C LEU A 69 -30.09 -14.78 27.00
N GLY A 70 -29.81 -13.62 27.59
CA GLY A 70 -29.39 -13.45 28.99
C GLY A 70 -29.26 -11.99 29.44
N ASP A 71 -28.92 -11.77 30.71
CA ASP A 71 -28.89 -10.44 31.35
C ASP A 71 -27.52 -9.74 31.27
N SER A 72 -26.56 -10.31 30.56
CA SER A 72 -25.22 -9.78 30.34
C SER A 72 -24.73 -10.06 28.92
N ASP A 73 -23.88 -9.18 28.41
CA ASP A 73 -23.21 -9.41 27.13
C ASP A 73 -22.17 -10.53 27.27
N GLY A 74 -22.24 -11.53 26.39
CA GLY A 74 -21.35 -12.69 26.42
C GLY A 74 -20.79 -13.05 25.05
N SER A 75 -19.82 -13.97 25.06
CA SER A 75 -19.33 -14.69 23.88
C SER A 75 -20.34 -15.76 23.49
N GLY A 76 -20.56 -16.09 22.23
CA GLY A 76 -21.46 -17.16 21.84
C GLY A 76 -21.65 -17.24 20.34
N THR A 77 -22.63 -18.01 19.88
CA THR A 77 -22.98 -18.05 18.45
C THR A 77 -24.48 -17.91 18.27
N VAL A 78 -24.88 -17.08 17.31
CA VAL A 78 -26.23 -17.00 16.77
C VAL A 78 -26.17 -17.40 15.31
N GLU A 79 -26.96 -18.40 14.93
CA GLU A 79 -27.16 -18.80 13.55
C GLU A 79 -28.63 -18.60 13.19
N MET A 80 -28.90 -18.15 11.96
CA MET A 80 -30.26 -18.02 11.44
C MET A 80 -30.26 -18.16 9.93
N TRP A 81 -31.30 -18.77 9.37
CA TRP A 81 -31.57 -18.74 7.94
C TRP A 81 -32.48 -17.58 7.63
N VAL A 82 -32.13 -16.81 6.61
CA VAL A 82 -32.87 -15.61 6.20
C VAL A 82 -33.20 -15.71 4.72
N TYR A 83 -34.47 -15.58 4.38
CA TYR A 83 -34.95 -15.47 3.02
C TYR A 83 -35.04 -14.00 2.64
N ASP A 84 -34.30 -13.63 1.59
CA ASP A 84 -34.38 -12.33 0.93
C ASP A 84 -35.08 -12.53 -0.42
N ASP A 85 -36.29 -11.99 -0.57
CA ASP A 85 -37.09 -12.03 -1.80
C ASP A 85 -36.56 -11.08 -2.90
N CYS A 86 -35.48 -10.34 -2.63
CA CYS A 86 -34.89 -9.32 -3.50
C CYS A 86 -35.78 -8.12 -3.81
N ALA A 87 -36.89 -7.92 -3.07
CA ALA A 87 -37.72 -6.74 -3.21
C ALA A 87 -36.94 -5.46 -2.88
N ALA A 88 -37.20 -4.41 -3.64
CA ALA A 88 -36.54 -3.11 -3.49
C ALA A 88 -37.57 -1.97 -3.62
N PRO A 89 -37.33 -0.82 -2.97
CA PRO A 89 -38.15 0.37 -3.17
C PRO A 89 -37.99 0.90 -4.58
N ASP A 90 -38.99 1.64 -5.07
CA ASP A 90 -38.95 2.31 -6.38
C ASP A 90 -37.73 3.21 -6.54
N ASN A 91 -37.32 3.85 -5.44
CA ASN A 91 -36.11 4.67 -5.39
C ASN A 91 -35.08 4.08 -4.41
N PRO A 92 -34.21 3.16 -4.84
CA PRO A 92 -33.17 2.58 -3.98
C PRO A 92 -32.02 3.55 -3.66
N LYS A 93 -32.07 4.77 -4.20
CA LYS A 93 -31.12 5.85 -3.90
C LYS A 93 -31.62 6.81 -2.84
N ALA A 94 -32.88 6.73 -2.41
CA ALA A 94 -33.37 7.45 -1.24
C ALA A 94 -32.87 6.79 0.06
N TYR A 95 -32.64 7.59 1.10
CA TYR A 95 -32.31 7.06 2.42
C TYR A 95 -33.48 6.26 2.98
N ARG A 96 -33.26 4.96 3.23
CA ARG A 96 -34.27 4.06 3.83
C ARG A 96 -33.60 2.84 4.45
N GLN A 97 -34.06 2.45 5.64
CA GLN A 97 -33.66 1.19 6.24
C GLN A 97 -34.58 0.08 5.75
N GLY A 98 -34.03 -0.86 4.98
CA GLY A 98 -34.70 -2.11 4.66
C GLY A 98 -34.64 -3.11 5.81
N PRO A 99 -35.02 -4.37 5.55
CA PRO A 99 -34.92 -5.44 6.52
C PRO A 99 -33.48 -5.71 6.97
N ARG A 100 -33.33 -6.11 8.24
CA ARG A 100 -32.04 -6.26 8.91
C ARG A 100 -32.14 -7.19 10.11
N TRP A 101 -31.08 -7.94 10.38
CA TRP A 101 -31.02 -8.97 11.41
C TRP A 101 -29.62 -9.08 12.00
N GLY A 102 -29.52 -9.56 13.23
CA GLY A 102 -28.24 -9.82 13.87
C GLY A 102 -28.33 -9.90 15.38
N ILE A 103 -27.34 -9.30 16.04
CA ILE A 103 -27.13 -9.40 17.48
C ILE A 103 -27.13 -8.02 18.14
N MET A 104 -27.53 -7.98 19.40
CA MET A 104 -27.65 -6.75 20.19
C MET A 104 -27.05 -6.94 21.59
N GLN A 105 -26.36 -5.91 22.06
CA GLN A 105 -25.88 -5.77 23.43
C GLN A 105 -26.98 -5.26 24.36
N LYS A 106 -26.79 -5.45 25.66
CA LYS A 106 -27.72 -4.99 26.69
C LYS A 106 -27.93 -3.47 26.68
N ASP A 107 -26.91 -2.70 26.28
CA ASP A 107 -26.99 -1.24 26.14
C ASP A 107 -27.72 -0.78 24.86
N GLY A 108 -28.22 -1.73 24.05
CA GLY A 108 -28.95 -1.45 22.81
C GLY A 108 -28.05 -1.32 21.58
N LYS A 109 -26.72 -1.40 21.73
CA LYS A 109 -25.82 -1.40 20.57
C LYS A 109 -25.99 -2.69 19.78
N MET A 110 -26.22 -2.57 18.48
CA MET A 110 -26.50 -3.66 17.55
C MET A 110 -25.40 -3.78 16.50
N CYS A 111 -25.12 -5.03 16.10
CA CYS A 111 -24.44 -5.33 14.85
C CYS A 111 -25.42 -6.09 13.95
N LEU A 112 -25.81 -5.45 12.86
CA LEU A 112 -26.84 -5.96 11.97
C LEU A 112 -26.28 -6.20 10.58
N ILE A 113 -26.73 -7.25 9.94
CA ILE A 113 -26.64 -7.46 8.50
C ILE A 113 -28.00 -7.10 7.91
N GLY A 114 -28.00 -6.39 6.80
CA GLY A 114 -29.25 -6.04 6.15
C GLY A 114 -29.08 -5.09 4.99
N ILE A 115 -30.19 -4.48 4.63
CA ILE A 115 -30.30 -3.65 3.43
C ILE A 115 -30.49 -2.20 3.86
N LEU A 116 -29.54 -1.35 3.46
CA LEU A 116 -29.65 0.10 3.60
C LEU A 116 -29.62 0.74 2.21
N TYR A 117 -30.58 1.64 1.97
CA TYR A 117 -30.70 2.42 0.74
C TYR A 117 -30.14 3.82 0.97
N ALA A 118 -29.31 4.30 0.04
CA ALA A 118 -28.74 5.65 0.02
C ALA A 118 -28.12 5.92 -1.37
N PRO A 119 -27.84 7.19 -1.76
CA PRO A 119 -27.32 7.50 -3.09
C PRO A 119 -25.98 6.79 -3.42
N TYR A 120 -25.13 6.64 -2.41
CA TYR A 120 -23.81 6.03 -2.51
C TYR A 120 -23.78 4.53 -2.20
N LEU A 121 -24.94 3.91 -1.94
CA LEU A 121 -25.06 2.47 -1.69
C LEU A 121 -25.78 1.76 -2.84
N GLY A 122 -25.51 0.46 -2.96
CA GLY A 122 -26.22 -0.47 -3.83
C GLY A 122 -27.22 -1.32 -3.07
N GLY A 123 -28.07 -0.76 -2.20
CA GLY A 123 -28.96 -1.56 -1.33
C GLY A 123 -29.90 -2.52 -2.08
N ASN A 124 -30.23 -2.23 -3.34
CA ASN A 124 -30.98 -3.12 -4.22
C ASN A 124 -30.13 -4.30 -4.77
N GLU A 125 -28.81 -4.26 -4.65
CA GLU A 125 -27.89 -5.23 -5.25
C GLU A 125 -27.27 -6.17 -4.21
N GLY A 126 -27.03 -5.69 -2.98
CA GLY A 126 -26.19 -6.38 -2.00
C GLY A 126 -26.40 -5.92 -0.56
N TYR A 127 -25.69 -6.58 0.35
CA TYR A 127 -25.85 -6.40 1.79
C TYR A 127 -24.85 -5.42 2.40
N THR A 128 -25.28 -4.82 3.50
CA THR A 128 -24.46 -4.00 4.40
C THR A 128 -24.38 -4.62 5.78
N SER A 129 -23.28 -4.39 6.49
CA SER A 129 -23.24 -4.47 7.95
C SER A 129 -23.36 -3.07 8.54
N THR A 130 -24.13 -2.93 9.61
CA THR A 130 -24.35 -1.66 10.32
C THR A 130 -24.14 -1.85 11.82
N ILE A 131 -23.34 -0.97 12.42
CA ILE A 131 -23.20 -0.85 13.87
C ILE A 131 -23.98 0.38 14.34
N THR A 132 -24.96 0.19 15.23
CA THR A 132 -25.86 1.28 15.62
C THR A 132 -26.55 1.02 16.96
N ASP A 133 -26.95 2.07 17.67
CA ASP A 133 -27.87 2.01 18.81
C ASP A 133 -29.35 2.18 18.40
N GLY A 134 -29.60 2.28 17.09
CA GLY A 134 -30.92 2.51 16.50
C GLY A 134 -31.22 3.98 16.19
N SER A 135 -30.35 4.92 16.57
CA SER A 135 -30.50 6.35 16.25
C SER A 135 -29.75 6.75 14.97
N LYS A 136 -28.59 6.15 14.70
CA LYS A 136 -27.73 6.48 13.56
C LYS A 136 -27.44 5.27 12.69
N TRP A 137 -28.22 5.13 11.62
CA TRP A 137 -28.18 3.95 10.75
C TRP A 137 -27.06 4.00 9.69
N TYR A 138 -26.50 5.17 9.40
CA TYR A 138 -25.55 5.35 8.29
C TYR A 138 -24.13 5.78 8.72
N ASP A 139 -23.88 5.92 10.03
CA ASP A 139 -22.58 6.39 10.55
C ASP A 139 -21.49 5.32 10.51
N GLN A 140 -21.82 4.07 10.85
CA GLN A 140 -20.89 2.94 10.87
C GLN A 140 -21.44 1.80 10.02
N ILE A 141 -21.21 1.92 8.71
CA ILE A 141 -21.71 0.96 7.72
C ILE A 141 -20.56 0.42 6.86
N VAL A 142 -20.68 -0.85 6.47
CA VAL A 142 -19.72 -1.50 5.58
C VAL A 142 -20.46 -2.28 4.50
N TRP A 143 -20.12 -2.03 3.24
CA TRP A 143 -20.59 -2.84 2.11
C TRP A 143 -19.92 -4.21 2.09
N LEU A 144 -20.70 -5.28 2.04
CA LEU A 144 -20.17 -6.64 2.19
C LEU A 144 -19.70 -7.27 0.88
N GLY A 145 -20.11 -6.74 -0.28
CA GLY A 145 -19.80 -7.34 -1.58
C GLY A 145 -20.52 -8.67 -1.83
N ILE A 146 -21.60 -8.93 -1.08
CA ILE A 146 -22.44 -10.13 -1.21
C ILE A 146 -23.73 -9.71 -1.93
N ASN A 147 -24.02 -10.36 -3.06
CA ASN A 147 -25.21 -10.06 -3.86
C ASN A 147 -26.48 -10.65 -3.24
N ARG A 148 -27.59 -9.91 -3.36
CA ARG A 148 -28.93 -10.33 -2.95
C ARG A 148 -29.54 -11.34 -3.91
N ALA A 149 -29.39 -11.10 -5.21
CA ALA A 149 -29.96 -11.96 -6.24
C ALA A 149 -29.17 -13.29 -6.39
N PRO A 150 -29.84 -14.41 -6.71
CA PRO A 150 -31.30 -14.56 -6.77
C PRO A 150 -31.94 -14.64 -5.37
N ALA A 151 -33.25 -14.43 -5.32
CA ALA A 151 -34.04 -14.64 -4.11
C ALA A 151 -33.79 -16.05 -3.55
N SER A 152 -33.35 -16.12 -2.31
CA SER A 152 -32.89 -17.38 -1.70
C SER A 152 -32.74 -17.29 -0.19
N TRP A 153 -32.80 -18.46 0.44
CA TRP A 153 -32.41 -18.66 1.83
C TRP A 153 -30.88 -18.61 1.96
N ARG A 154 -30.40 -17.80 2.90
CA ARG A 154 -28.98 -17.72 3.26
C ARG A 154 -28.80 -17.94 4.74
N ARG A 155 -27.80 -18.73 5.10
CA ARG A 155 -27.43 -18.97 6.49
C ARG A 155 -26.47 -17.90 6.97
N TRP A 156 -26.85 -17.16 7.99
CA TRP A 156 -26.03 -16.16 8.63
C TRP A 156 -25.60 -16.64 10.01
N THR A 157 -24.31 -16.59 10.26
CA THR A 157 -23.73 -16.98 11.55
C THR A 157 -22.98 -15.79 12.14
N PHE A 158 -23.36 -15.38 13.35
CA PHE A 158 -22.69 -14.39 14.17
C PHE A 158 -22.01 -15.11 15.33
N ALA A 159 -20.70 -15.27 15.25
CA ALA A 159 -19.90 -15.91 16.29
C ALA A 159 -19.10 -14.84 17.03
N PHE A 160 -19.39 -14.64 18.32
CA PHE A 160 -18.60 -13.80 19.19
C PHE A 160 -17.64 -14.68 20.00
N ASP A 161 -16.39 -14.74 19.57
CA ASP A 161 -15.34 -15.51 20.24
C ASP A 161 -14.87 -14.77 21.51
N ARG A 162 -14.46 -15.54 22.53
CA ARG A 162 -14.05 -15.00 23.84
C ARG A 162 -12.81 -14.12 23.79
N GLU A 163 -11.96 -14.28 22.77
CA GLU A 163 -10.70 -13.54 22.61
C GLU A 163 -10.64 -12.82 21.26
N LYS A 164 -11.18 -13.44 20.20
CA LYS A 164 -11.10 -12.97 18.80
C LYS A 164 -12.23 -12.02 18.41
N GLY A 165 -13.20 -11.78 19.29
CA GLY A 165 -14.33 -10.88 19.02
C GLY A 165 -15.30 -11.43 17.96
N LEU A 166 -16.03 -10.52 17.30
CA LEU A 166 -17.11 -10.86 16.37
C LEU A 166 -16.57 -11.36 15.01
N GLN A 167 -17.09 -12.50 14.57
CA GLN A 167 -16.90 -13.06 13.24
C GLN A 167 -18.28 -13.32 12.63
N VAL A 168 -18.44 -12.95 11.36
CA VAL A 168 -19.69 -13.16 10.63
C VAL A 168 -19.43 -14.07 9.44
N GLN A 169 -20.33 -15.01 9.19
CA GLN A 169 -20.29 -15.90 8.05
C GLN A 169 -21.62 -15.89 7.29
N VAL A 170 -21.55 -16.09 5.98
CA VAL A 170 -22.71 -16.36 5.11
C VAL A 170 -22.50 -17.71 4.43
N ASN A 171 -23.45 -18.63 4.57
CA ASN A 171 -23.37 -20.00 4.05
C ASN A 171 -22.06 -20.73 4.45
N GLY A 172 -21.51 -20.42 5.63
CA GLY A 172 -20.25 -20.97 6.13
C GLY A 172 -18.98 -20.28 5.60
N ALA A 173 -19.09 -19.31 4.70
CA ALA A 173 -17.97 -18.50 4.23
C ALA A 173 -17.81 -17.23 5.08
N ALA A 174 -16.57 -16.91 5.47
CA ALA A 174 -16.28 -15.72 6.28
C ALA A 174 -16.56 -14.41 5.53
N VAL A 175 -17.20 -13.46 6.21
CA VAL A 175 -17.43 -12.09 5.73
C VAL A 175 -16.26 -11.22 6.17
N SER A 176 -15.20 -11.17 5.37
CA SER A 176 -13.92 -10.53 5.71
C SER A 176 -13.98 -9.00 5.89
N ARG A 177 -15.08 -8.37 5.46
CA ARG A 177 -15.28 -6.91 5.55
C ARG A 177 -15.65 -6.41 6.95
N ILE A 178 -16.05 -7.31 7.85
CA ILE A 178 -16.40 -6.96 9.23
C ILE A 178 -15.16 -7.19 10.10
N ASP A 179 -14.53 -6.09 10.53
CA ASP A 179 -13.30 -6.13 11.32
C ASP A 179 -13.61 -6.14 12.83
N PRO A 180 -13.31 -7.23 13.55
CA PRO A 180 -13.59 -7.36 14.97
C PRO A 180 -12.92 -6.29 15.84
N THR A 181 -11.87 -5.62 15.34
CA THR A 181 -11.17 -4.56 16.08
C THR A 181 -11.89 -3.21 16.02
N THR A 182 -12.79 -3.01 15.04
CA THR A 182 -13.46 -1.71 14.81
C THR A 182 -14.97 -1.76 15.02
N VAL A 183 -15.61 -2.94 15.00
CA VAL A 183 -17.05 -3.09 15.31
C VAL A 183 -17.45 -2.55 16.69
N GLY A 184 -16.50 -2.54 17.63
CA GLY A 184 -16.69 -2.00 18.97
C GLY A 184 -17.80 -2.70 19.79
N MET A 185 -18.13 -3.94 19.43
CA MET A 185 -19.05 -4.81 20.18
C MET A 185 -18.29 -5.50 21.31
N LYS A 186 -18.90 -5.68 22.48
CA LYS A 186 -18.25 -6.29 23.67
C LYS A 186 -18.76 -7.70 24.01
N GLY A 187 -19.57 -8.25 23.13
CA GLY A 187 -20.39 -9.44 23.34
C GLY A 187 -21.78 -9.16 22.79
N PHE A 188 -22.74 -10.01 23.11
CA PHE A 188 -24.15 -9.76 22.85
C PHE A 188 -25.02 -10.41 23.92
N SER A 189 -26.24 -9.92 24.09
CA SER A 189 -27.24 -10.47 25.01
C SER A 189 -28.53 -10.87 24.32
N SER A 190 -28.74 -10.46 23.07
CA SER A 190 -30.00 -10.63 22.36
C SER A 190 -29.84 -10.89 20.86
N ILE A 191 -30.81 -11.59 20.29
CA ILE A 191 -31.06 -11.69 18.84
C ILE A 191 -32.03 -10.58 18.47
N VAL A 192 -31.80 -9.90 17.36
CA VAL A 192 -32.66 -8.81 16.87
C VAL A 192 -32.94 -8.97 15.38
N ILE A 193 -34.21 -8.87 15.01
CA ILE A 193 -34.68 -8.91 13.63
C ILE A 193 -35.65 -7.75 13.43
N LEU A 194 -35.41 -6.92 12.42
CA LEU A 194 -36.15 -5.71 12.14
C LEU A 194 -36.58 -5.73 10.67
N GLY A 195 -37.85 -5.42 10.44
CA GLY A 195 -38.44 -5.31 9.12
C GLY A 195 -38.05 -4.03 8.40
N ASP A 196 -38.51 -3.95 7.16
CA ASP A 196 -38.39 -2.74 6.34
C ASP A 196 -39.09 -1.57 7.03
N SER A 197 -38.44 -0.41 7.06
CA SER A 197 -38.98 0.79 7.72
C SER A 197 -39.73 1.72 6.78
N GLY A 198 -39.86 1.41 5.48
CA GLY A 198 -40.60 2.21 4.52
C GLY A 198 -41.99 1.67 4.15
N GLU A 199 -42.77 2.53 3.48
CA GLU A 199 -44.22 2.34 3.32
C GLU A 199 -44.60 1.48 2.09
N SER A 200 -43.95 1.64 0.92
CA SER A 200 -44.16 0.81 -0.29
C SER A 200 -43.18 1.18 -1.43
N PRO A 201 -42.83 0.27 -2.35
CA PRO A 201 -42.79 -1.18 -2.16
C PRO A 201 -41.95 -1.50 -0.93
N CYS A 202 -42.38 -2.49 -0.15
CA CYS A 202 -41.74 -2.87 1.09
C CYS A 202 -41.41 -4.36 1.07
N GLN A 203 -40.30 -4.69 1.71
CA GLN A 203 -39.82 -6.05 1.74
C GLN A 203 -40.33 -6.79 2.99
N THR A 204 -40.77 -8.03 2.80
CA THR A 204 -41.04 -8.96 3.90
C THR A 204 -39.87 -9.94 4.00
N LEU A 205 -39.34 -10.10 5.22
CA LEU A 205 -38.25 -11.01 5.52
C LEU A 205 -38.82 -12.28 6.15
N PHE A 206 -38.32 -13.45 5.77
CA PHE A 206 -38.63 -14.71 6.46
C PHE A 206 -37.37 -15.25 7.12
N VAL A 207 -37.49 -15.68 8.38
CA VAL A 207 -36.39 -16.24 9.16
C VAL A 207 -36.78 -17.61 9.68
N ASP A 208 -35.90 -18.59 9.51
CA ASP A 208 -36.13 -19.97 9.94
C ASP A 208 -34.84 -20.54 10.58
N ASP A 209 -34.97 -21.68 11.27
CA ASP A 209 -33.88 -22.43 11.88
C ASP A 209 -32.91 -21.53 12.68
N VAL A 210 -33.47 -20.68 13.55
CA VAL A 210 -32.67 -19.82 14.43
C VAL A 210 -32.11 -20.69 15.53
N SER A 211 -30.82 -20.58 15.80
CA SER A 211 -30.20 -21.22 16.95
C SER A 211 -29.22 -20.29 17.65
N ALA A 212 -29.12 -20.44 18.97
CA ALA A 212 -28.16 -19.70 19.78
C ALA A 212 -27.48 -20.61 20.79
N THR A 213 -26.15 -20.52 20.85
CA THR A 213 -25.29 -21.29 21.77
C THR A 213 -24.47 -20.38 22.68
N ALA A 214 -24.27 -20.86 23.91
CA ALA A 214 -23.59 -20.31 25.10
C ALA A 214 -23.10 -18.84 25.06
N LEU A 215 -23.56 -18.03 26.03
CA LEU A 215 -23.16 -16.64 26.35
C LEU A 215 -22.16 -16.54 27.53
N GLY A 216 -21.02 -17.23 27.41
CA GLY A 216 -19.96 -17.18 28.44
C GLY A 216 -19.29 -15.80 28.58
N PRO A 217 -18.43 -15.59 29.59
CA PRO A 217 -17.73 -14.32 29.75
C PRO A 217 -16.71 -14.10 28.62
N VAL A 218 -16.77 -12.91 28.01
CA VAL A 218 -15.74 -12.42 27.08
C VAL A 218 -14.45 -12.15 27.85
N ILE A 219 -13.33 -12.68 27.39
CA ILE A 219 -12.01 -12.52 28.02
C ILE A 219 -11.36 -11.23 27.52
N SER A 220 -11.38 -11.02 26.20
CA SER A 220 -10.83 -9.81 25.58
C SER A 220 -11.55 -9.49 24.28
N VAL A 221 -11.65 -8.20 23.98
CA VAL A 221 -12.06 -7.72 22.65
C VAL A 221 -10.81 -7.25 21.92
N PRO A 222 -10.59 -7.65 20.65
CA PRO A 222 -9.49 -7.15 19.84
C PRO A 222 -9.48 -5.62 19.79
N LYS A 223 -8.31 -5.01 19.99
CA LYS A 223 -8.14 -3.56 19.90
C LYS A 223 -7.74 -3.16 18.48
N PRO A 224 -8.14 -1.96 18.00
CA PRO A 224 -7.60 -1.40 16.78
C PRO A 224 -6.07 -1.36 16.84
N LYS A 225 -5.42 -1.59 15.70
CA LYS A 225 -3.98 -1.38 15.60
C LYS A 225 -3.65 0.09 15.87
N PRO A 226 -2.54 0.39 16.56
CA PRO A 226 -2.12 1.78 16.72
C PRO A 226 -1.81 2.39 15.36
N VAL A 227 -2.29 3.61 15.13
CA VAL A 227 -2.07 4.35 13.89
C VAL A 227 -0.98 5.38 14.13
N ALA A 228 0.02 5.42 13.24
CA ALA A 228 1.06 6.44 13.28
C ALA A 228 0.44 7.84 13.07
N PRO A 229 0.90 8.87 13.81
CA PRO A 229 0.40 10.23 13.63
C PRO A 229 0.71 10.72 12.22
N ARG A 230 -0.23 11.46 11.63
CA ARG A 230 -0.05 12.04 10.30
C ARG A 230 0.82 13.29 10.39
N VAL A 231 1.89 13.34 9.59
CA VAL A 231 2.89 14.44 9.57
C VAL A 231 3.18 14.86 8.13
N GLU A 232 3.16 16.15 7.83
CA GLU A 232 3.55 16.68 6.52
C GLU A 232 5.09 16.79 6.44
N GLY A 233 5.66 16.25 5.36
CA GLY A 233 7.09 16.24 5.10
C GLY A 233 7.62 17.49 4.39
N PRO A 234 8.91 17.51 4.05
CA PRO A 234 9.53 18.67 3.40
C PRO A 234 8.95 18.95 2.02
N SER A 235 8.75 20.23 1.71
CA SER A 235 8.26 20.69 0.41
C SER A 235 9.30 20.46 -0.70
N PRO A 236 8.92 19.94 -1.88
CA PRO A 236 9.83 19.80 -3.02
C PRO A 236 10.15 21.15 -3.68
N TRP A 237 9.44 22.23 -3.33
CA TRP A 237 9.55 23.55 -3.94
C TRP A 237 10.74 24.39 -3.43
N GLY A 238 11.56 23.84 -2.54
CA GLY A 238 12.81 24.47 -2.12
C GLY A 238 13.86 24.41 -3.25
N PRO A 239 14.41 25.55 -3.71
CA PRO A 239 15.40 25.56 -4.78
C PRO A 239 16.68 24.80 -4.39
N SER A 240 17.37 24.24 -5.38
CA SER A 240 18.65 23.56 -5.16
C SER A 240 19.83 24.53 -5.19
N GLY A 241 20.73 24.41 -4.23
CA GLY A 241 22.03 25.08 -4.24
C GLY A 241 23.11 24.35 -5.04
N GLN A 242 22.79 23.26 -5.74
CA GLN A 242 23.78 22.46 -6.49
C GLN A 242 24.50 23.32 -7.52
N LYS A 243 25.83 23.22 -7.55
CA LYS A 243 26.71 23.83 -8.55
C LYS A 243 27.47 22.73 -9.27
N VAL A 244 27.65 22.88 -10.57
CA VAL A 244 28.40 21.97 -11.42
C VAL A 244 29.38 22.79 -12.24
N THR A 245 30.65 22.38 -12.24
CA THR A 245 31.68 23.01 -13.05
C THR A 245 31.46 22.69 -14.52
N LEU A 246 31.45 23.72 -15.36
CA LEU A 246 31.38 23.56 -16.81
C LEU A 246 32.76 23.16 -17.33
N TYR A 247 32.86 21.96 -17.89
CA TYR A 247 34.07 21.44 -18.53
C TYR A 247 33.94 21.47 -20.06
N THR A 248 35.02 21.78 -20.75
CA THR A 248 35.08 21.81 -22.24
C THR A 248 36.26 20.97 -22.74
N LYS A 249 36.21 20.58 -24.02
CA LYS A 249 37.30 19.82 -24.67
C LYS A 249 38.63 20.57 -24.65
N ASP A 250 38.58 21.90 -24.70
CA ASP A 250 39.78 22.75 -24.74
C ASP A 250 40.48 22.84 -23.37
N ARG A 251 39.76 22.58 -22.28
CA ARG A 251 40.29 22.59 -20.91
C ARG A 251 39.90 21.31 -20.17
N PRO A 252 40.48 20.17 -20.59
CA PRO A 252 40.19 18.89 -19.99
C PRO A 252 40.66 18.86 -18.52
N PRO A 253 39.81 18.57 -17.50
CA PRO A 253 40.32 18.34 -16.15
C PRO A 253 41.14 17.05 -16.12
N ALA A 254 42.20 17.06 -15.31
CA ALA A 254 43.03 15.91 -15.05
C ALA A 254 42.26 14.86 -14.23
N THR A 255 42.51 13.58 -14.51
CA THR A 255 42.07 12.49 -13.64
C THR A 255 42.94 12.50 -12.37
N PRO A 256 42.35 12.54 -11.17
CA PRO A 256 43.13 12.47 -9.93
C PRO A 256 43.86 11.13 -9.83
N LYS A 257 45.01 11.11 -9.17
CA LYS A 257 45.66 9.83 -8.83
C LYS A 257 44.90 9.15 -7.70
N LEU A 258 45.15 7.86 -7.51
CA LEU A 258 44.44 7.08 -6.48
C LEU A 258 44.71 7.62 -5.07
N GLU A 259 45.96 8.01 -4.82
CA GLU A 259 46.43 8.56 -3.55
C GLU A 259 45.83 9.94 -3.23
N ASP A 260 45.41 10.70 -4.26
CA ASP A 260 44.80 12.02 -4.13
C ASP A 260 43.32 11.94 -3.70
N LEU A 261 42.65 10.81 -3.95
CA LEU A 261 41.28 10.61 -3.52
C LEU A 261 41.19 10.46 -2.00
N PRO A 262 40.24 11.11 -1.30
CA PRO A 262 40.11 10.95 0.14
C PRO A 262 39.84 9.49 0.54
N LEU A 263 40.46 9.05 1.64
CA LEU A 263 40.07 7.83 2.34
C LEU A 263 38.84 8.11 3.20
N LYS A 264 37.80 7.31 3.03
CA LYS A 264 36.53 7.46 3.75
C LYS A 264 36.11 6.13 4.38
N ALA A 265 35.83 6.14 5.68
CA ALA A 265 35.22 5.00 6.37
C ALA A 265 33.72 4.88 6.07
N SER A 266 33.09 5.99 5.69
CA SER A 266 31.69 6.04 5.27
C SER A 266 31.44 7.15 4.26
N ILE A 267 30.35 7.02 3.50
CA ILE A 267 29.85 8.02 2.55
C ILE A 267 28.38 8.25 2.83
N SER A 268 27.95 9.52 2.88
CA SER A 268 26.55 9.89 3.05
C SER A 268 26.03 10.67 1.84
N GLN A 269 24.85 10.30 1.37
CA GLN A 269 24.14 10.97 0.29
C GLN A 269 22.63 10.86 0.48
N TYR A 270 21.91 12.00 0.41
CA TYR A 270 20.45 12.07 0.51
C TYR A 270 19.85 11.39 1.77
N GLY A 271 20.57 11.46 2.89
CA GLY A 271 20.16 10.84 4.15
C GLY A 271 20.50 9.36 4.26
N ILE A 272 21.11 8.76 3.23
CA ILE A 272 21.61 7.38 3.25
C ILE A 272 23.12 7.41 3.51
N THR A 273 23.60 6.63 4.46
CA THR A 273 25.03 6.48 4.76
C THR A 273 25.48 5.05 4.57
N TRP A 274 26.45 4.81 3.71
CA TRP A 274 27.14 3.52 3.58
C TRP A 274 28.41 3.54 4.42
N THR A 275 28.60 2.53 5.27
CA THR A 275 29.81 2.32 6.06
C THR A 275 30.55 1.10 5.53
N PHE A 276 31.87 1.23 5.39
CA PHE A 276 32.74 0.21 4.81
C PHE A 276 33.48 -0.58 5.89
N ASP A 277 33.88 -1.80 5.56
CA ASP A 277 34.73 -2.66 6.42
C ASP A 277 36.09 -2.04 6.73
N ARG A 278 36.58 -1.17 5.84
CA ARG A 278 37.81 -0.38 5.97
C ARG A 278 37.68 0.95 5.24
N PRO A 279 38.51 1.96 5.53
CA PRO A 279 38.55 3.18 4.72
C PRO A 279 38.80 2.87 3.23
N VAL A 280 37.99 3.47 2.35
CA VAL A 280 38.08 3.31 0.89
C VAL A 280 38.37 4.63 0.20
N ARG A 281 39.07 4.57 -0.95
CA ARG A 281 39.28 5.74 -1.80
C ARG A 281 37.98 6.07 -2.52
N ALA A 282 37.53 7.31 -2.40
CA ALA A 282 36.24 7.73 -2.92
C ALA A 282 36.36 9.01 -3.74
N GLY A 283 35.57 9.12 -4.80
CA GLY A 283 35.44 10.32 -5.62
C GLY A 283 33.99 10.60 -5.98
N GLN A 284 33.76 11.64 -6.78
CA GLN A 284 32.43 12.03 -7.22
C GLN A 284 32.35 12.15 -8.73
N PHE A 285 31.18 11.84 -9.27
CA PHE A 285 30.81 12.12 -10.66
C PHE A 285 30.44 13.60 -10.81
N VAL A 286 30.29 14.05 -12.06
CA VAL A 286 30.00 15.45 -12.41
C VAL A 286 28.70 15.99 -11.81
N ASN A 287 27.73 15.11 -11.52
CA ASN A 287 26.47 15.47 -10.85
C ASN A 287 26.57 15.45 -9.30
N GLY A 288 27.71 15.02 -8.74
CA GLY A 288 27.94 14.90 -7.30
C GLY A 288 27.66 13.51 -6.71
N ASP A 289 27.17 12.55 -7.49
CA ASP A 289 27.00 11.17 -7.04
C ASP A 289 28.35 10.54 -6.66
N TRP A 290 28.37 9.65 -5.68
CA TRP A 290 29.60 9.05 -5.17
C TRP A 290 30.02 7.78 -5.92
N TYR A 291 31.34 7.62 -6.07
CA TYR A 291 31.95 6.34 -6.39
C TYR A 291 33.06 5.97 -5.39
N VAL A 292 33.36 4.68 -5.34
CA VAL A 292 34.46 4.07 -4.60
C VAL A 292 35.36 3.30 -5.55
N VAL A 293 36.67 3.31 -5.29
CA VAL A 293 37.68 2.71 -6.19
C VAL A 293 38.15 1.35 -5.67
N GLY A 294 38.06 0.33 -6.52
CA GLY A 294 38.43 -1.06 -6.22
C GLY A 294 37.39 -1.81 -5.39
N PRO A 295 37.59 -3.12 -5.14
CA PRO A 295 36.66 -3.93 -4.36
C PRO A 295 36.47 -3.38 -2.94
N VAL A 296 35.22 -3.44 -2.46
CA VAL A 296 34.78 -2.80 -1.22
C VAL A 296 33.62 -3.59 -0.62
N THR A 297 33.58 -3.67 0.71
CA THR A 297 32.48 -4.28 1.44
C THR A 297 31.69 -3.20 2.19
N VAL A 298 30.41 -3.07 1.90
CA VAL A 298 29.48 -2.26 2.72
C VAL A 298 29.00 -3.12 3.87
N VAL A 299 29.30 -2.72 5.10
CA VAL A 299 28.97 -3.47 6.32
C VAL A 299 27.78 -2.88 7.08
N ALA A 300 27.51 -1.59 6.91
CA ALA A 300 26.34 -0.93 7.47
C ALA A 300 25.73 0.06 6.48
N ILE A 301 24.41 0.19 6.53
CA ILE A 301 23.65 1.24 5.85
C ILE A 301 22.80 1.92 6.92
N ASP A 302 22.80 3.25 6.93
CA ASP A 302 21.91 4.06 7.77
C ASP A 302 20.98 4.90 6.87
N PRO A 303 19.65 4.88 7.09
CA PRO A 303 18.91 4.06 8.04
C PRO A 303 19.08 2.55 7.82
N LYS A 304 19.12 1.80 8.93
CA LYS A 304 19.28 0.34 8.91
C LYS A 304 18.15 -0.33 8.11
N PRO A 305 18.46 -1.28 7.20
CA PRO A 305 17.48 -2.20 6.65
C PRO A 305 16.83 -3.06 7.76
N LEU A 306 15.50 -3.14 7.77
CA LEU A 306 14.74 -3.91 8.75
C LEU A 306 14.04 -5.07 8.06
N TYR A 307 14.00 -6.24 8.71
CA TYR A 307 13.39 -7.45 8.14
C TYR A 307 12.37 -8.08 9.09
N GLY A 308 11.24 -8.53 8.53
CA GLY A 308 10.21 -9.24 9.28
C GLY A 308 9.76 -8.51 10.54
N ASN A 309 9.98 -9.13 11.70
CA ASN A 309 9.56 -8.61 13.00
C ASN A 309 10.40 -7.42 13.50
N GLU A 310 11.49 -7.05 12.82
CA GLU A 310 12.22 -5.81 13.12
C GLU A 310 11.43 -4.56 12.71
N ILE A 311 10.43 -4.70 11.83
CA ILE A 311 9.58 -3.60 11.38
C ILE A 311 8.49 -3.37 12.44
N PRO A 312 8.38 -2.16 13.03
CA PRO A 312 7.35 -1.87 14.01
C PRO A 312 5.95 -2.09 13.44
N GLU A 313 5.02 -2.66 14.24
CA GLU A 313 3.65 -2.93 13.77
C GLU A 313 2.93 -1.65 13.32
N THR A 314 3.25 -0.51 13.94
CA THR A 314 2.72 0.82 13.59
C THR A 314 3.15 1.32 12.21
N GLU A 315 4.17 0.69 11.62
CA GLU A 315 4.74 1.03 10.31
C GLU A 315 4.26 0.06 9.20
N LEU A 316 3.38 -0.90 9.51
CA LEU A 316 2.85 -1.85 8.55
C LEU A 316 1.59 -1.30 7.88
N ASP A 317 1.61 -1.24 6.54
CA ASP A 317 0.42 -0.94 5.75
C ASP A 317 -0.31 -2.23 5.31
N ARG A 318 -1.43 -2.07 4.60
CA ARG A 318 -2.23 -3.21 4.11
C ARG A 318 -1.40 -4.16 3.25
N MET A 319 -0.54 -3.64 2.37
CA MET A 319 0.27 -4.48 1.48
C MET A 319 1.26 -5.31 2.29
N ASP A 320 1.90 -4.72 3.31
CA ASP A 320 2.81 -5.47 4.20
C ASP A 320 2.10 -6.61 4.94
N LEU A 321 0.87 -6.36 5.39
CA LEU A 321 0.07 -7.34 6.13
C LEU A 321 -0.35 -8.53 5.27
N GLU A 322 -0.49 -8.34 3.95
CA GLU A 322 -0.73 -9.39 2.97
C GLU A 322 0.54 -10.23 2.68
N ARG A 323 1.73 -9.75 3.05
CA ARG A 323 2.99 -10.49 2.88
C ARG A 323 3.30 -11.39 4.09
N PRO A 324 3.89 -12.59 3.88
CA PRO A 324 4.51 -13.36 4.94
C PRO A 324 5.57 -12.54 5.69
N VAL A 325 5.67 -12.71 7.00
CA VAL A 325 6.64 -11.98 7.85
C VAL A 325 8.06 -12.12 7.32
N SER A 326 8.46 -13.31 6.87
CA SER A 326 9.81 -13.57 6.32
C SER A 326 10.13 -12.77 5.05
N GLN A 327 9.12 -12.21 4.38
CA GLN A 327 9.26 -11.42 3.15
C GLN A 327 9.16 -9.91 3.41
N ARG A 328 8.99 -9.46 4.66
CA ARG A 328 8.86 -8.02 4.91
C ARG A 328 10.23 -7.35 4.98
N VAL A 329 10.35 -6.20 4.32
CA VAL A 329 11.58 -5.40 4.31
C VAL A 329 11.27 -3.91 4.37
N ARG A 330 12.12 -3.17 5.06
CA ARG A 330 12.12 -1.71 5.12
C ARG A 330 13.54 -1.18 4.92
N ASN A 331 13.68 -0.01 4.30
CA ASN A 331 14.96 0.57 3.90
C ASN A 331 15.83 -0.42 3.10
N GLY A 332 15.20 -1.19 2.21
CA GLY A 332 15.88 -2.20 1.41
C GLY A 332 16.87 -1.58 0.44
N PHE A 333 17.78 -2.41 -0.03
CA PHE A 333 18.75 -2.07 -1.06
C PHE A 333 18.88 -3.23 -2.04
N MET A 334 19.39 -2.93 -3.23
CA MET A 334 19.68 -3.91 -4.25
C MET A 334 21.04 -3.60 -4.88
N LEU A 335 21.98 -4.53 -4.71
CA LEU A 335 23.17 -4.60 -5.53
C LEU A 335 22.74 -5.00 -6.95
N ASN A 336 23.07 -4.16 -7.93
CA ASN A 336 22.86 -4.44 -9.33
C ASN A 336 21.40 -4.79 -9.67
N PRO A 337 20.43 -3.89 -9.39
CA PRO A 337 19.02 -4.19 -9.63
C PRO A 337 18.77 -4.60 -11.09
N PRO A 338 17.78 -5.48 -11.34
CA PRO A 338 17.48 -5.94 -12.68
C PRO A 338 16.85 -4.83 -13.51
N ALA A 339 17.13 -4.83 -14.81
CA ALA A 339 16.44 -3.98 -15.78
C ALA A 339 15.04 -4.53 -16.12
N GLN A 340 14.25 -4.83 -15.08
CA GLN A 340 12.90 -5.40 -15.19
C GLN A 340 12.00 -4.80 -14.11
N PRO A 341 10.66 -4.90 -14.26
CA PRO A 341 9.67 -4.48 -13.25
C PRO A 341 9.66 -5.36 -11.98
N LYS A 342 10.81 -5.47 -11.31
CA LYS A 342 11.02 -6.30 -10.11
C LYS A 342 11.96 -5.60 -9.13
N VAL A 343 11.50 -5.41 -7.89
CA VAL A 343 12.23 -4.71 -6.82
C VAL A 343 11.92 -5.31 -5.44
N ALA A 344 12.82 -5.07 -4.48
CA ALA A 344 12.67 -5.47 -3.08
C ALA A 344 13.14 -4.38 -2.09
N TYR A 345 12.90 -3.11 -2.42
CA TYR A 345 13.27 -1.99 -1.55
C TYR A 345 12.36 -1.88 -0.32
N ASP A 346 11.08 -2.24 -0.47
CA ASP A 346 10.07 -2.06 0.56
C ASP A 346 8.91 -3.04 0.36
N SER A 347 8.49 -3.76 1.40
CA SER A 347 7.41 -4.76 1.28
C SER A 347 6.01 -4.19 1.07
N GLY A 348 5.84 -2.87 1.24
CA GLY A 348 4.62 -2.14 0.91
C GLY A 348 4.45 -1.91 -0.59
N ILE A 349 5.45 -2.26 -1.42
CA ILE A 349 5.37 -2.12 -2.88
C ILE A 349 4.31 -3.09 -3.42
N ARG A 350 3.46 -2.58 -4.31
CA ARG A 350 2.30 -3.30 -4.84
C ARG A 350 2.68 -4.31 -5.93
N ASN A 351 2.80 -3.86 -7.18
CA ASN A 351 2.85 -4.74 -8.36
C ASN A 351 4.25 -5.33 -8.65
N TRP A 352 5.31 -4.59 -8.35
CA TRP A 352 6.69 -4.94 -8.76
C TRP A 352 7.50 -5.60 -7.65
N TRP A 353 6.83 -5.97 -6.56
CA TRP A 353 7.45 -6.61 -5.41
C TRP A 353 7.91 -8.03 -5.76
N GLU A 354 9.21 -8.29 -5.62
CA GLU A 354 9.84 -9.58 -5.84
C GLU A 354 10.67 -9.96 -4.60
N PRO A 355 10.14 -10.78 -3.68
CA PRO A 355 10.79 -11.06 -2.39
C PRO A 355 12.11 -11.81 -2.53
N SER A 356 12.35 -12.49 -3.66
CA SER A 356 13.64 -13.15 -3.93
C SER A 356 14.80 -12.18 -4.11
N LEU A 357 14.52 -10.89 -4.32
CA LEU A 357 15.53 -9.83 -4.45
C LEU A 357 15.92 -9.19 -3.11
N ILE A 358 15.34 -9.61 -1.97
CA ILE A 358 15.72 -9.12 -0.65
C ILE A 358 17.20 -9.46 -0.39
N GLN A 359 18.00 -8.45 -0.10
CA GLN A 359 19.42 -8.60 0.26
C GLN A 359 19.66 -8.22 1.72
N LYS A 360 20.75 -8.75 2.29
CA LYS A 360 21.21 -8.47 3.67
C LYS A 360 22.68 -8.06 3.66
N LEU A 361 23.07 -7.24 4.64
CA LEU A 361 24.45 -6.85 4.86
C LEU A 361 25.26 -8.01 5.48
N PRO A 362 26.58 -8.07 5.28
CA PRO A 362 27.39 -7.17 4.45
C PRO A 362 27.23 -7.43 2.94
N VAL A 363 27.55 -6.44 2.11
CA VAL A 363 27.51 -6.53 0.64
C VAL A 363 28.90 -6.26 0.09
N ALA A 364 29.48 -7.27 -0.58
CA ALA A 364 30.70 -7.10 -1.35
C ALA A 364 30.37 -6.50 -2.71
N MET A 365 31.06 -5.41 -3.07
CA MET A 365 31.00 -4.75 -4.36
C MET A 365 32.35 -4.90 -5.07
N LYS A 366 32.32 -5.21 -6.36
CA LYS A 366 33.49 -5.19 -7.25
C LYS A 366 33.36 -4.06 -8.27
N PRO A 367 34.46 -3.63 -8.91
CA PRO A 367 34.40 -2.69 -10.02
C PRO A 367 33.32 -3.09 -11.03
N GLY A 368 32.41 -2.16 -11.28
CA GLY A 368 31.23 -2.38 -12.10
C GLY A 368 29.93 -2.62 -11.32
N ASP A 369 29.99 -2.73 -10.00
CA ASP A 369 28.75 -2.83 -9.23
C ASP A 369 28.13 -1.46 -8.96
N ALA A 370 26.80 -1.41 -8.97
CA ALA A 370 26.01 -0.28 -8.50
C ALA A 370 25.07 -0.75 -7.38
N LEU A 371 25.18 -0.13 -6.21
CA LEU A 371 24.32 -0.40 -5.07
C LEU A 371 23.25 0.68 -4.98
N VAL A 372 22.00 0.31 -5.23
CA VAL A 372 20.84 1.20 -5.03
C VAL A 372 20.31 0.97 -3.63
N SER A 373 20.36 2.00 -2.78
CA SER A 373 19.85 1.95 -1.41
C SER A 373 18.70 2.93 -1.25
N THR A 374 17.75 2.61 -0.37
CA THR A 374 16.52 3.39 -0.19
C THR A 374 16.24 3.72 1.26
N ILE A 375 15.53 4.83 1.48
CA ILE A 375 14.80 5.08 2.72
C ILE A 375 13.32 4.87 2.41
N SER A 376 12.69 4.05 3.23
CA SER A 376 11.25 3.85 3.19
C SER A 376 10.51 5.04 3.78
N MET A 377 9.32 5.31 3.27
CA MET A 377 8.39 6.29 3.85
C MET A 377 7.83 5.73 5.16
N PRO A 378 7.94 6.43 6.31
CA PRO A 378 7.22 6.07 7.52
C PRO A 378 5.70 6.14 7.34
N LYS A 379 4.93 5.33 8.07
CA LYS A 379 3.46 5.44 8.06
C LYS A 379 3.05 6.78 8.67
N GLY A 380 2.04 7.42 8.07
CA GLY A 380 1.56 8.75 8.45
C GLY A 380 2.39 9.90 7.88
N LEU A 381 3.57 9.67 7.29
CA LEU A 381 4.29 10.72 6.58
C LEU A 381 3.60 11.02 5.23
N VAL A 382 3.22 12.27 5.04
CA VAL A 382 2.67 12.80 3.78
C VAL A 382 3.76 13.58 3.07
N LEU A 383 4.12 13.19 1.86
CA LEU A 383 5.09 13.90 1.04
C LEU A 383 4.44 14.50 -0.19
N GLN A 384 4.83 15.73 -0.53
CA GLN A 384 4.53 16.29 -1.83
C GLN A 384 5.62 15.85 -2.81
N ALA A 385 5.26 15.04 -3.81
CA ALA A 385 6.13 14.78 -4.95
C ALA A 385 6.24 16.04 -5.81
N GLN A 386 7.19 16.07 -6.75
CA GLN A 386 7.42 17.24 -7.60
C GLN A 386 6.13 17.62 -8.32
N LEU A 387 5.79 18.91 -8.23
CA LEU A 387 4.56 19.52 -8.74
C LEU A 387 3.31 19.15 -7.91
N ARG A 388 2.47 18.23 -8.38
CA ARG A 388 1.07 18.13 -7.91
C ARG A 388 0.81 17.04 -6.87
N ASN A 389 1.52 15.92 -6.95
CA ASN A 389 1.12 14.70 -6.24
C ASN A 389 1.45 14.77 -4.75
N LYS A 390 0.52 14.29 -3.91
CA LYS A 390 0.74 14.00 -2.50
C LYS A 390 0.72 12.49 -2.31
N GLU A 391 1.74 11.97 -1.67
CA GLU A 391 1.96 10.54 -1.49
C GLU A 391 2.03 10.22 0.01
N GLU A 392 1.36 9.15 0.42
CA GLU A 392 1.36 8.63 1.77
C GLU A 392 1.37 7.10 1.70
N ARG A 393 2.31 6.46 2.40
CA ARG A 393 2.42 4.99 2.41
C ARG A 393 1.06 4.36 2.69
N GLY A 394 0.69 3.37 1.87
CA GLY A 394 -0.50 2.54 2.09
C GLY A 394 -1.80 3.21 1.69
N GLU A 395 -1.77 4.44 1.19
CA GLU A 395 -2.94 5.16 0.70
C GLU A 395 -3.01 5.09 -0.84
N GLY A 396 -4.15 4.61 -1.36
CA GLY A 396 -4.40 4.50 -2.78
C GLY A 396 -3.29 3.78 -3.55
N ASP A 397 -2.73 4.49 -4.53
CA ASP A 397 -1.70 4.00 -5.44
C ASP A 397 -0.30 4.47 -5.04
N ALA A 398 -0.06 4.95 -3.82
CA ALA A 398 1.20 5.60 -3.45
C ALA A 398 2.42 4.67 -3.36
N SER A 399 3.59 5.22 -3.63
CA SER A 399 4.87 4.54 -3.40
C SER A 399 5.23 4.55 -1.91
N PRO A 400 5.71 3.43 -1.34
CA PRO A 400 6.23 3.38 0.02
C PRO A 400 7.71 3.82 0.11
N VAL A 401 8.34 4.20 -1.00
CA VAL A 401 9.77 4.57 -1.04
C VAL A 401 9.90 6.09 -0.96
N ARG A 402 10.59 6.59 0.05
CA ARG A 402 10.78 8.04 0.26
C ARG A 402 11.90 8.59 -0.63
N THR A 403 13.08 7.99 -0.56
CA THR A 403 14.24 8.44 -1.35
C THR A 403 15.18 7.29 -1.68
N ALA A 404 15.99 7.45 -2.73
CA ALA A 404 17.04 6.52 -3.10
C ALA A 404 18.36 7.23 -3.41
N ALA A 405 19.47 6.54 -3.20
CA ALA A 405 20.81 6.95 -3.60
C ALA A 405 21.57 5.77 -4.20
N ILE A 406 22.59 6.07 -5.01
CA ILE A 406 23.36 5.07 -5.75
C ILE A 406 24.84 5.21 -5.39
N LEU A 407 25.44 4.14 -4.90
CA LEU A 407 26.88 4.03 -4.74
C LEU A 407 27.45 3.18 -5.90
N THR A 408 28.43 3.71 -6.62
CA THR A 408 29.06 2.98 -7.75
C THR A 408 30.48 2.55 -7.40
N CYS A 409 30.83 1.30 -7.69
CA CYS A 409 32.18 0.79 -7.57
C CYS A 409 32.89 0.87 -8.94
N VAL A 410 34.05 1.54 -8.99
CA VAL A 410 34.84 1.72 -10.22
C VAL A 410 36.23 1.10 -10.06
N GLU A 411 36.88 0.77 -11.16
CA GLU A 411 38.20 0.13 -11.14
C GLU A 411 39.32 1.11 -10.78
N LYS A 412 39.24 2.34 -11.29
CA LYS A 412 40.24 3.38 -11.16
C LYS A 412 39.59 4.75 -10.97
N PRO A 413 40.31 5.76 -10.44
CA PRO A 413 39.80 7.12 -10.36
C PRO A 413 39.30 7.63 -11.72
N LEU A 414 38.23 8.41 -11.69
CA LEU A 414 37.61 9.02 -12.88
C LEU A 414 37.82 10.53 -12.87
N PRO A 415 37.93 11.18 -14.04
CA PRO A 415 38.02 12.63 -14.09
C PRO A 415 36.75 13.29 -13.49
N PRO A 416 36.86 14.50 -12.91
CA PRO A 416 35.74 15.19 -12.25
C PRO A 416 34.51 15.48 -13.13
N ASP A 417 34.64 15.36 -14.45
CA ASP A 417 33.58 15.59 -15.42
C ASP A 417 32.92 14.29 -15.91
N ALA A 418 33.27 13.15 -15.32
CA ALA A 418 32.67 11.87 -15.65
C ALA A 418 31.22 11.78 -15.15
N PHE A 419 30.32 11.31 -16.01
CA PHE A 419 28.96 10.91 -15.63
C PHE A 419 28.98 9.58 -14.88
N ARG A 420 28.00 9.40 -13.99
CA ARG A 420 27.76 8.11 -13.33
C ARG A 420 27.26 7.11 -14.39
N PRO A 421 27.81 5.88 -14.46
CA PRO A 421 27.20 4.79 -15.22
C PRO A 421 25.77 4.51 -14.72
N SER A 422 24.90 4.03 -15.59
CA SER A 422 23.56 3.63 -15.12
C SER A 422 23.64 2.51 -14.08
N PHE A 423 22.74 2.52 -13.11
CA PHE A 423 22.65 1.49 -12.08
C PHE A 423 22.26 0.10 -12.64
N CYS A 424 21.72 0.04 -13.86
CA CYS A 424 21.47 -1.19 -14.61
C CYS A 424 22.53 -1.49 -15.69
N ASP A 425 23.54 -0.62 -15.87
CA ASP A 425 24.62 -0.87 -16.82
C ASP A 425 25.69 -1.79 -16.22
N ARG A 426 26.02 -2.87 -16.92
CA ARG A 426 27.13 -3.78 -16.56
C ARG A 426 28.33 -3.62 -17.50
N SER A 427 28.24 -2.75 -18.50
CA SER A 427 29.34 -2.42 -19.42
C SER A 427 30.19 -1.24 -18.94
N HIS A 428 29.73 -0.52 -17.91
CA HIS A 428 30.42 0.62 -17.28
C HIS A 428 30.88 1.70 -18.27
N ARG A 429 30.01 2.04 -19.23
CA ARG A 429 30.31 3.09 -20.20
C ARG A 429 30.43 4.44 -19.48
N ILE A 430 31.64 4.98 -19.41
CA ILE A 430 31.90 6.32 -18.86
C ILE A 430 31.72 7.37 -19.95
N ASN A 431 30.76 8.28 -19.74
CA ASN A 431 30.61 9.47 -20.56
C ASN A 431 31.24 10.67 -19.86
N LEU A 432 31.72 11.66 -20.61
CA LEU A 432 32.38 12.85 -20.08
C LEU A 432 31.60 14.10 -20.43
N SER A 433 31.34 14.98 -19.46
CA SER A 433 30.56 16.21 -19.69
C SER A 433 31.29 17.18 -20.61
N ARG A 434 32.63 17.16 -20.66
CA ARG A 434 33.40 17.96 -21.62
C ARG A 434 33.07 17.63 -23.08
N ASN A 435 32.52 16.45 -23.35
CA ASN A 435 32.17 15.99 -24.69
C ASN A 435 30.72 16.30 -25.11
N LEU A 436 29.89 16.86 -24.23
CA LEU A 436 28.52 17.21 -24.62
C LEU A 436 28.51 18.25 -25.74
N ARG A 437 27.71 17.98 -26.78
CA ARG A 437 27.45 18.86 -27.93
C ARG A 437 26.50 20.00 -27.56
N ARG A 438 26.93 20.87 -26.64
CA ARG A 438 26.15 22.00 -26.10
C ARG A 438 25.75 23.01 -27.18
N ASP A 439 26.51 23.08 -28.26
CA ASP A 439 26.25 23.89 -29.45
C ASP A 439 24.95 23.51 -30.19
N LEU A 440 24.44 22.28 -29.98
CA LEU A 440 23.15 21.84 -30.51
C LEU A 440 21.95 22.40 -29.73
N LEU A 441 22.16 22.95 -28.53
CA LEU A 441 21.08 23.57 -27.76
C LEU A 441 20.75 24.93 -28.38
N PRO A 442 19.47 25.19 -28.73
CA PRO A 442 19.02 26.53 -29.10
C PRO A 442 19.35 27.57 -28.02
N LYS A 443 19.39 28.83 -28.46
CA LYS A 443 19.62 30.00 -27.60
C LYS A 443 18.47 30.98 -27.77
N VAL A 444 17.25 30.52 -27.50
CA VAL A 444 16.05 31.36 -27.56
C VAL A 444 16.07 32.35 -26.41
N ALA A 445 15.63 33.59 -26.62
CA ALA A 445 15.54 34.58 -25.55
C ALA A 445 14.72 34.05 -24.36
N ALA A 446 15.30 34.09 -23.15
CA ALA A 446 14.61 33.68 -21.93
C ALA A 446 13.35 34.53 -21.69
N PRO A 447 12.14 33.93 -21.57
CA PRO A 447 10.92 34.69 -21.36
C PRO A 447 10.80 35.16 -19.90
N ALA A 448 10.09 36.28 -19.68
CA ALA A 448 9.91 36.86 -18.35
C ALA A 448 9.24 35.90 -17.32
N GLY A 449 8.39 34.98 -17.79
CA GLY A 449 7.71 33.96 -16.97
C GLY A 449 8.42 32.61 -16.90
N MET A 450 9.69 32.54 -17.27
CA MET A 450 10.45 31.29 -17.25
C MET A 450 10.53 30.71 -15.83
N PRO A 451 10.33 29.39 -15.65
CA PRO A 451 10.48 28.78 -14.35
C PRO A 451 11.93 28.88 -13.81
N PRO A 452 12.13 29.02 -12.49
CA PRO A 452 13.46 29.09 -11.89
C PRO A 452 14.31 27.84 -12.18
N VAL A 453 15.55 28.03 -12.63
CA VAL A 453 16.45 26.92 -13.01
C VAL A 453 16.75 26.02 -11.81
N ASP A 454 17.04 26.61 -10.65
CA ASP A 454 17.37 25.93 -9.40
C ASP A 454 16.27 25.01 -8.87
N LEU A 455 15.00 25.32 -9.15
CA LEU A 455 13.87 24.44 -8.88
C LEU A 455 13.89 23.19 -9.76
N TYR A 456 14.24 23.31 -11.04
CA TYR A 456 14.35 22.15 -11.93
C TYR A 456 15.64 21.36 -11.68
N VAL A 457 16.69 22.02 -11.19
CA VAL A 457 17.86 21.33 -10.62
C VAL A 457 17.42 20.50 -9.41
N ARG A 458 16.61 21.05 -8.48
CA ARG A 458 16.05 20.29 -7.35
C ARG A 458 15.27 19.06 -7.80
N PHE A 459 14.46 19.18 -8.86
CA PHE A 459 13.63 18.08 -9.36
C PHE A 459 14.42 16.97 -10.07
N THR A 460 15.67 17.23 -10.46
CA THR A 460 16.48 16.32 -11.27
C THR A 460 17.79 15.87 -10.60
N MET A 461 18.18 16.47 -9.47
CA MET A 461 19.47 16.20 -8.81
C MET A 461 19.59 14.80 -8.19
N ARG A 462 18.47 14.18 -7.79
CA ARG A 462 18.46 12.85 -7.19
C ARG A 462 18.25 11.79 -8.28
N PRO A 463 18.80 10.57 -8.11
CA PRO A 463 18.68 9.54 -9.13
C PRO A 463 17.23 9.10 -9.32
N TRP A 464 16.81 9.06 -10.59
CA TRP A 464 15.48 8.60 -11.00
C TRP A 464 15.48 7.06 -11.12
N VAL A 465 15.33 6.39 -9.97
CA VAL A 465 15.28 4.92 -9.89
C VAL A 465 13.88 4.44 -10.30
N ASN A 466 13.77 3.97 -11.54
CA ASN A 466 12.52 3.58 -12.17
C ASN A 466 12.78 2.35 -13.01
N THR A 467 12.44 1.17 -12.51
CA THR A 467 12.48 -0.09 -13.28
C THR A 467 11.12 -0.74 -13.36
N GLY A 468 10.14 -0.25 -12.59
CA GLY A 468 8.75 -0.63 -12.70
C GLY A 468 7.98 0.32 -13.61
N PHE A 469 6.68 0.35 -13.35
CA PHE A 469 5.69 1.13 -14.09
C PHE A 469 4.59 1.60 -13.12
N PHE A 470 3.82 2.63 -13.46
CA PHE A 470 2.82 3.27 -12.58
C PHE A 470 3.33 4.01 -11.33
N GLY A 471 4.61 3.90 -10.97
CA GLY A 471 5.21 4.72 -9.90
C GLY A 471 5.26 4.05 -8.52
N PHE A 472 4.70 2.85 -8.35
CA PHE A 472 4.56 2.15 -7.06
C PHE A 472 5.86 1.89 -6.29
N GLU A 473 7.00 1.91 -6.96
CA GLU A 473 8.33 1.68 -6.41
C GLU A 473 9.23 2.92 -6.44
N THR A 474 8.75 4.00 -7.06
CA THR A 474 9.58 5.17 -7.33
C THR A 474 9.82 5.98 -6.06
N PRO A 475 11.04 6.49 -5.81
CA PRO A 475 11.31 7.28 -4.61
C PRO A 475 10.68 8.67 -4.72
N VAL A 476 9.73 8.98 -3.83
CA VAL A 476 8.87 10.19 -3.90
C VAL A 476 9.66 11.49 -3.90
N GLU A 477 10.73 11.60 -3.10
CA GLU A 477 11.56 12.82 -3.07
C GLU A 477 12.52 12.91 -4.26
N ASN A 478 12.73 11.84 -5.03
CA ASN A 478 13.71 11.82 -6.11
C ASN A 478 13.12 12.31 -7.44
N MET A 479 11.86 11.98 -7.71
CA MET A 479 11.32 12.05 -9.06
C MET A 479 9.79 12.18 -9.09
N PRO A 480 9.21 12.75 -10.17
CA PRO A 480 7.77 12.91 -10.29
C PRO A 480 7.02 11.59 -10.19
N TYR A 481 5.75 11.64 -9.76
CA TYR A 481 4.95 10.44 -9.55
C TYR A 481 4.12 10.02 -10.77
N TYR A 482 3.37 10.96 -11.33
CA TYR A 482 2.44 10.69 -12.44
C TYR A 482 3.01 11.14 -13.78
N GLY A 483 2.72 10.40 -14.87
CA GLY A 483 3.31 10.63 -16.20
C GLY A 483 3.11 12.05 -16.76
N LEU A 484 2.03 12.74 -16.36
CA LEU A 484 1.85 14.17 -16.61
C LEU A 484 3.00 15.00 -16.02
N GLU A 485 3.34 14.77 -14.75
CA GLU A 485 4.37 15.51 -14.03
C GLU A 485 5.77 15.13 -14.49
N TYR A 486 6.02 13.88 -14.89
CA TYR A 486 7.23 13.53 -15.64
C TYR A 486 7.37 14.42 -16.87
N GLY A 487 6.34 14.45 -17.72
CA GLY A 487 6.32 15.25 -18.94
C GLY A 487 6.55 16.73 -18.69
N ARG A 488 5.91 17.30 -17.67
CA ARG A 488 6.11 18.71 -17.29
C ARG A 488 7.52 18.99 -16.80
N VAL A 489 8.08 18.14 -15.93
CA VAL A 489 9.45 18.33 -15.41
C VAL A 489 10.47 18.25 -16.54
N VAL A 490 10.44 17.19 -17.34
CA VAL A 490 11.44 17.01 -18.41
C VAL A 490 11.25 18.01 -19.56
N GLY A 491 10.00 18.37 -19.88
CA GLY A 491 9.67 19.32 -20.93
C GLY A 491 10.15 20.72 -20.59
N ASN A 492 9.82 21.21 -19.39
CA ASN A 492 10.30 22.49 -18.92
C ASN A 492 11.82 22.50 -18.73
N ALA A 493 12.42 21.43 -18.22
CA ALA A 493 13.88 21.33 -18.12
C ALA A 493 14.55 21.47 -19.50
N ALA A 494 14.06 20.75 -20.52
CA ALA A 494 14.58 20.86 -21.87
C ALA A 494 14.38 22.26 -22.47
N LEU A 495 13.21 22.88 -22.28
CA LEU A 495 12.94 24.24 -22.75
C LEU A 495 13.84 25.28 -22.09
N ILE A 496 14.04 25.19 -20.77
CA ILE A 496 14.99 26.05 -20.02
C ILE A 496 16.39 25.90 -20.61
N LEU A 497 16.82 24.67 -20.92
CA LEU A 497 18.14 24.43 -21.50
C LEU A 497 18.32 25.02 -22.91
N CYS A 498 17.23 25.22 -23.64
CA CYS A 498 17.18 25.85 -24.97
C CYS A 498 17.11 27.39 -24.94
N THR A 499 17.27 28.01 -23.77
CA THR A 499 17.31 29.48 -23.64
C THR A 499 18.72 30.07 -23.73
N ASP A 500 18.82 31.37 -23.89
CA ASP A 500 20.07 32.15 -23.91
C ASP A 500 20.67 32.44 -22.52
N ILE A 501 20.12 31.85 -21.44
CA ILE A 501 20.74 31.86 -20.11
C ILE A 501 22.20 31.40 -20.21
N LYS A 502 23.07 32.04 -19.42
CA LYS A 502 24.49 31.70 -19.36
C LYS A 502 24.69 30.20 -19.12
N PRO A 503 25.57 29.53 -19.87
CA PRO A 503 25.80 28.09 -19.74
C PRO A 503 26.05 27.64 -18.30
N GLU A 504 26.82 28.39 -17.53
CA GLU A 504 27.18 28.09 -16.14
C GLU A 504 25.96 28.06 -15.20
N GLU A 505 24.94 28.88 -15.47
CA GLU A 505 23.72 28.96 -14.66
C GLU A 505 22.81 27.75 -14.88
N LYS A 506 22.85 27.15 -16.08
CA LYS A 506 22.03 26.00 -16.46
C LYS A 506 22.77 24.66 -16.53
N GLU A 507 24.09 24.66 -16.32
CA GLU A 507 24.94 23.47 -16.36
C GLU A 507 24.51 22.36 -15.36
N PRO A 508 24.12 22.67 -14.10
CA PRO A 508 23.62 21.62 -13.20
C PRO A 508 22.36 20.92 -13.74
N LEU A 509 21.44 21.70 -14.32
CA LEU A 509 20.22 21.14 -14.93
C LEU A 509 20.55 20.29 -16.16
N LEU A 510 21.49 20.74 -16.98
CA LEU A 510 21.95 20.00 -18.16
C LEU A 510 22.52 18.64 -17.76
N VAL A 511 23.45 18.65 -16.80
CA VAL A 511 24.12 17.46 -16.28
C VAL A 511 23.12 16.49 -15.67
N ASN A 512 22.18 16.97 -14.84
CA ASN A 512 21.17 16.13 -14.24
C ASN A 512 20.22 15.50 -15.28
N LEU A 513 19.75 16.28 -16.26
CA LEU A 513 18.86 15.76 -17.32
C LEU A 513 19.57 14.75 -18.21
N VAL A 514 20.84 14.97 -18.54
CA VAL A 514 21.66 14.00 -19.27
C VAL A 514 21.87 12.73 -18.44
N GLN A 515 22.13 12.84 -17.13
CA GLN A 515 22.28 11.68 -16.25
C GLN A 515 21.01 10.83 -16.19
N ILE A 516 19.82 11.45 -16.10
CA ILE A 516 18.53 10.74 -16.19
C ILE A 516 18.41 10.01 -17.53
N GLY A 517 18.80 10.65 -18.62
CA GLY A 517 18.82 10.03 -19.95
C GLY A 517 19.77 8.83 -20.06
N ILE A 518 20.97 8.93 -19.47
CA ILE A 518 21.94 7.81 -19.37
C ILE A 518 21.33 6.64 -18.59
N ASP A 519 20.68 6.93 -17.45
CA ASP A 519 20.06 5.90 -16.61
C ASP A 519 18.98 5.14 -17.38
N TYR A 520 18.00 5.85 -17.93
CA TYR A 520 16.86 5.25 -18.65
C TYR A 520 17.27 4.58 -19.97
N GLY A 521 18.17 5.20 -20.74
CA GLY A 521 18.67 4.62 -21.99
C GLY A 521 19.39 3.30 -21.73
N SER A 522 20.16 3.23 -20.65
CA SER A 522 20.87 2.01 -20.27
C SER A 522 19.96 0.94 -19.67
N VAL A 523 18.90 1.31 -18.93
CA VAL A 523 17.87 0.37 -18.47
C VAL A 523 17.21 -0.32 -19.66
N ILE A 524 16.86 0.45 -20.70
CA ILE A 524 16.32 -0.11 -21.96
C ILE A 524 17.35 -1.00 -22.64
N ARG A 525 18.61 -0.54 -22.78
CA ARG A 525 19.71 -1.34 -23.37
C ARG A 525 19.90 -2.68 -22.64
N ALA A 526 19.72 -2.69 -21.31
CA ALA A 526 19.84 -3.88 -20.48
C ALA A 526 18.63 -4.83 -20.57
N GLY A 527 17.67 -4.57 -21.47
CA GLY A 527 16.56 -5.47 -21.78
C GLY A 527 15.20 -5.05 -21.22
N HIS A 528 15.09 -3.87 -20.60
CA HIS A 528 13.80 -3.36 -20.15
C HIS A 528 12.90 -3.02 -21.34
N THR A 529 11.60 -3.33 -21.25
CA THR A 529 10.60 -3.10 -22.31
C THR A 529 10.23 -1.63 -22.53
N GLY A 530 10.91 -0.70 -21.84
CA GLY A 530 10.55 0.71 -21.75
C GLY A 530 9.25 0.98 -20.99
N TRP A 531 8.71 2.19 -21.16
CA TRP A 531 7.50 2.66 -20.47
C TRP A 531 6.44 3.05 -21.51
N PRO A 532 5.50 2.15 -21.85
CA PRO A 532 4.45 2.45 -22.84
C PRO A 532 3.54 3.57 -22.33
N ALA A 533 2.93 4.34 -23.24
CA ALA A 533 2.17 5.53 -22.86
C ALA A 533 1.03 5.23 -21.87
N TRP A 534 0.32 4.09 -22.03
CA TRP A 534 -0.75 3.57 -21.16
C TRP A 534 -1.57 4.67 -20.44
N GLY A 535 -2.50 5.30 -21.15
CA GLY A 535 -3.33 6.39 -20.58
C GLY A 535 -2.55 7.64 -20.12
N GLY A 536 -1.27 7.77 -20.47
CA GLY A 536 -0.38 8.85 -20.08
C GLY A 536 0.61 8.50 -18.96
N HIS A 537 0.53 7.32 -18.33
CA HIS A 537 1.41 6.93 -17.21
C HIS A 537 2.89 6.82 -17.60
N GLY A 538 3.20 6.33 -18.82
CA GLY A 538 4.57 6.19 -19.31
C GLY A 538 5.18 7.48 -19.88
N SER A 539 4.39 8.54 -20.01
CA SER A 539 4.83 9.81 -20.60
C SER A 539 6.02 10.44 -19.86
N GLY A 540 6.80 11.25 -20.59
CA GLY A 540 7.95 12.00 -20.07
C GLY A 540 9.26 11.22 -19.92
N ARG A 541 9.27 9.89 -20.04
CA ARG A 541 10.51 9.09 -19.87
C ARG A 541 11.38 8.99 -21.13
N LYS A 542 10.79 9.16 -22.32
CA LYS A 542 11.52 9.10 -23.59
C LYS A 542 12.37 10.34 -23.87
N LEU A 543 11.91 11.53 -23.49
CA LEU A 543 12.58 12.79 -23.81
C LEU A 543 14.02 12.85 -23.24
N PRO A 544 14.29 12.56 -21.96
CA PRO A 544 15.66 12.55 -21.43
C PRO A 544 16.59 11.59 -22.17
N VAL A 545 16.09 10.42 -22.58
CA VAL A 545 16.86 9.41 -23.34
C VAL A 545 17.28 9.95 -24.70
N VAL A 546 16.36 10.55 -25.45
CA VAL A 546 16.68 11.14 -26.75
C VAL A 546 17.60 12.34 -26.59
N PHE A 547 17.30 13.22 -25.63
CA PHE A 547 18.08 14.42 -25.33
C PHE A 547 19.53 14.08 -24.98
N ALA A 548 19.76 13.13 -24.06
CA ALA A 548 21.09 12.67 -23.70
C ALA A 548 21.81 12.03 -24.89
N GLY A 549 21.14 11.20 -25.69
CA GLY A 549 21.72 10.57 -26.87
C GLY A 549 22.23 11.60 -27.89
N ILE A 550 21.42 12.64 -28.16
CA ILE A 550 21.82 13.75 -29.05
C ILE A 550 23.03 14.48 -28.48
N LEU A 551 23.03 14.87 -27.21
CA LEU A 551 24.14 15.65 -26.66
C LEU A 551 25.43 14.83 -26.49
N LEU A 552 25.32 13.52 -26.25
CA LEU A 552 26.45 12.62 -26.12
C LEU A 552 27.02 12.14 -27.46
N GLY A 553 26.38 12.45 -28.59
CA GLY A 553 26.86 11.99 -29.89
C GLY A 553 26.47 10.54 -30.23
N MET A 554 25.48 9.97 -29.55
CA MET A 554 25.09 8.58 -29.73
C MET A 554 24.11 8.44 -30.92
N THR A 555 24.42 7.53 -31.84
CA THR A 555 23.52 7.15 -32.96
C THR A 555 22.59 6.01 -32.58
N SER A 556 22.96 5.20 -31.58
CA SER A 556 22.09 4.20 -30.98
C SER A 556 22.47 3.97 -29.52
N TRP A 557 21.51 3.51 -28.72
CA TRP A 557 21.78 3.00 -27.37
C TRP A 557 22.18 1.52 -27.39
N HIS A 558 22.12 0.82 -28.53
CA HIS A 558 22.45 -0.62 -28.61
C HIS A 558 23.92 -0.89 -28.97
N THR A 559 24.63 0.11 -29.52
CA THR A 559 26.03 0.02 -29.97
C THR A 559 26.99 0.70 -29.01
#